data_AF-A0A5C9EA50-F1
#
_entry.id   AF-A0A5C9EA50-F1
#
_cell.length_a   1.000
_cell.length_b   1.000
_cell.length_c   1.000
_cell.angle_alpha   90.00
_cell.angle_beta   90.00
_cell.angle_gamma   90.00
#
_symmetry.space_group_name_H-M   'P 1'
#
loop_
_entity.id
_entity.type
_entity.pdbx_description
1 polymer ?
#
loop_
_entity_poly.entity_id
_entity_poly.type
_entity_poly.pdbx_seq_one_letter_code
_entity_poly.pdbx_strand_id
1 'polypeptide(L)'
;MSQSYSISIRDLLSESLLRDVVLFITILIATLTQGWDNISLFLFPLCSFGFLLFFRIIHINKHKTTFEGNLVIYNPLGSERIIGNRFQFSSLILMIYLFWFGAESLYHPQLIDNYLFFFLIIYLFFYTFTFFWIFKDLWKYSGIKIHPREETTQKKEVPKEQIVSGKDEEKIISFLKPKLYRNLFLLNFAVFLILNILNILLTLITSSNSFLGFSVRLPGSGINNLGNIYLSPFLYVILILPPFITILSMKFIYTHINKLHKDNFKNDAFYELISSLPKNKQVQIIENLKALNRKFKDL
;
A
#
# COMPACT_ATOMS: atom_id res chain seq x y z
N MET A 1 32.18 4.81 -12.61
CA MET A 1 32.48 4.81 -11.16
C MET A 1 31.16 4.88 -10.41
N SER A 2 30.83 3.91 -9.56
CA SER A 2 29.60 3.94 -8.76
C SER A 2 29.79 4.89 -7.57
N GLN A 3 29.28 6.12 -7.67
CA GLN A 3 29.14 6.98 -6.50
C GLN A 3 28.19 6.28 -5.51
N SER A 4 28.74 5.94 -4.35
CA SER A 4 27.97 5.48 -3.20
C SER A 4 27.10 6.65 -2.74
N TYR A 5 25.85 6.69 -3.19
CA TYR A 5 24.83 7.57 -2.63
C TYR A 5 24.51 7.10 -1.21
N SER A 6 25.19 7.67 -0.21
CA SER A 6 24.80 7.52 1.19
C SER A 6 23.59 8.40 1.44
N ILE A 7 22.41 7.80 1.57
CA ILE A 7 21.17 8.51 1.86
C ILE A 7 21.23 9.00 3.31
N SER A 8 21.18 10.32 3.54
CA SER A 8 21.09 10.86 4.91
C SER A 8 19.66 10.78 5.44
N ILE A 9 19.47 10.75 6.77
CA ILE A 9 18.13 10.77 7.38
C ILE A 9 17.34 12.03 6.98
N ARG A 10 18.03 13.17 6.79
CA ARG A 10 17.41 14.40 6.26
C ARG A 10 16.85 14.20 4.87
N ASP A 11 17.44 13.32 4.07
CA ASP A 11 16.94 13.02 2.73
C ASP A 11 15.67 12.17 2.73
N LEU A 12 15.35 11.49 3.82
CA LEU A 12 14.12 10.70 3.95
C LEU A 12 12.92 11.54 4.38
N LEU A 13 13.16 12.72 4.95
CA LEU A 13 12.13 13.62 5.46
C LEU A 13 11.61 14.52 4.33
N SER A 14 10.55 14.08 3.65
CA SER A 14 9.76 14.98 2.80
C SER A 14 8.66 15.68 3.60
N GLU A 15 8.26 16.87 3.15
CA GLU A 15 7.12 17.60 3.72
C GLU A 15 5.85 16.74 3.76
N SER A 16 5.61 15.96 2.71
CA SER A 16 4.47 15.04 2.66
C SER A 16 4.53 13.98 3.75
N LEU A 17 5.71 13.38 4.00
CA LEU A 17 5.88 12.36 5.05
C LEU A 17 5.67 12.98 6.43
N LEU A 18 6.25 14.16 6.67
CA LEU A 18 6.11 14.87 7.94
C LEU A 18 4.65 15.24 8.22
N ARG A 19 3.94 15.76 7.22
CA ARG A 19 2.50 16.04 7.32
C ARG A 19 1.71 14.78 7.67
N ASP A 20 1.96 13.68 6.97
CA ASP A 20 1.24 12.41 7.19
C ASP A 20 1.49 11.89 8.63
N VAL A 21 2.72 12.04 9.15
CA VAL A 21 3.11 11.70 10.53
C VAL A 21 2.45 12.60 11.56
N VAL A 22 2.55 13.92 11.40
CA VAL A 22 1.97 14.89 12.34
C VAL A 22 0.46 14.71 12.44
N LEU A 23 -0.22 14.52 11.30
CA LEU A 23 -1.67 14.34 11.27
C LEU A 23 -2.08 13.05 11.99
N PHE A 24 -1.40 11.93 11.72
CA PHE A 24 -1.68 10.67 12.41
C PHE A 24 -1.43 10.75 13.92
N ILE A 25 -0.29 11.32 14.34
CA ILE A 25 0.06 11.49 15.76
C ILE A 25 -0.94 12.39 16.47
N THR A 26 -1.39 13.48 15.84
CA THR A 26 -2.35 14.40 16.45
C THR A 26 -3.66 13.69 16.77
N ILE A 27 -4.19 12.90 15.82
CA ILE A 27 -5.42 12.12 16.05
C ILE A 27 -5.17 11.03 17.08
N LEU A 28 -4.02 10.32 17.01
CA LEU A 28 -3.65 9.29 17.98
C LEU A 28 -3.64 9.84 19.41
N ILE A 29 -3.01 10.99 19.64
CA ILE A 29 -2.99 11.64 20.96
C ILE A 29 -4.41 12.01 21.39
N ALA A 30 -5.19 12.64 20.51
CA ALA A 30 -6.59 12.98 20.81
C ALA A 30 -7.41 11.74 21.22
N THR A 31 -7.23 10.60 20.54
CA THR A 31 -7.88 9.34 20.91
C THR A 31 -7.38 8.82 22.25
N LEU A 32 -6.07 8.83 22.52
CA LEU A 32 -5.51 8.35 23.79
C LEU A 32 -5.99 9.17 24.99
N THR A 33 -6.20 10.48 24.83
CA THR A 33 -6.72 11.34 25.91
C THR A 33 -8.13 10.99 26.37
N GLN A 34 -8.87 10.15 25.63
CA GLN A 34 -10.17 9.66 26.06
C GLN A 34 -10.09 8.65 27.21
N GLY A 35 -8.89 8.15 27.57
CA GLY A 35 -8.72 7.22 28.69
C GLY A 35 -8.90 5.75 28.30
N TRP A 36 -8.30 5.33 27.20
CA TRP A 36 -8.32 3.93 26.77
C TRP A 36 -7.39 3.08 27.66
N ASP A 37 -7.95 2.08 28.35
CA ASP A 37 -7.17 1.13 29.18
C ASP A 37 -6.42 0.08 28.33
N ASN A 38 -6.90 -0.18 27.11
CA ASN A 38 -6.38 -1.23 26.25
C ASN A 38 -6.04 -0.69 24.85
N ILE A 39 -4.82 -0.94 24.41
CA ILE A 39 -4.29 -0.46 23.12
C ILE A 39 -4.48 -1.45 21.95
N SER A 40 -5.09 -2.61 22.16
CA SER A 40 -5.21 -3.67 21.13
C SER A 40 -5.91 -3.17 19.87
N LEU A 41 -6.94 -2.32 20.00
CA LEU A 41 -7.61 -1.75 18.84
C LEU A 41 -6.73 -0.74 18.10
N PHE A 42 -5.80 -0.05 18.78
CA PHE A 42 -4.86 0.88 18.14
C PHE A 42 -3.83 0.17 17.26
N LEU A 43 -3.60 -1.14 17.46
CA LEU A 43 -2.64 -1.90 16.65
C LEU A 43 -3.03 -1.93 15.16
N PHE A 44 -4.32 -1.85 14.83
CA PHE A 44 -4.82 -1.86 13.45
C PHE A 44 -4.38 -0.60 12.68
N PRO A 45 -4.74 0.63 13.12
CA PRO A 45 -4.28 1.85 12.47
C PRO A 45 -2.77 1.99 12.52
N LEU A 46 -2.11 1.56 13.60
CA LEU A 46 -0.64 1.57 13.69
C LEU A 46 0.00 0.64 12.64
N CYS A 47 -0.54 -0.56 12.44
CA CYS A 47 -0.06 -1.48 11.41
C CYS A 47 -0.23 -0.86 10.01
N SER A 48 -1.42 -0.36 9.68
CA SER A 48 -1.67 0.34 8.41
C SER A 48 -0.73 1.53 8.22
N PHE A 49 -0.49 2.31 9.28
CA PHE A 49 0.43 3.44 9.26
C PHE A 49 1.89 3.01 9.03
N GLY A 50 2.32 1.88 9.60
CA GLY A 50 3.62 1.29 9.33
C GLY A 50 3.82 0.95 7.85
N PHE A 51 2.81 0.38 7.19
CA PHE A 51 2.85 0.13 5.74
C PHE A 51 2.89 1.43 4.93
N LEU A 52 2.14 2.46 5.33
CA LEU A 52 2.25 3.80 4.73
C LEU A 52 3.70 4.30 4.76
N LEU A 53 4.34 4.29 5.93
CA LEU A 53 5.71 4.78 6.08
C LEU A 53 6.67 4.00 5.19
N PHE A 54 6.55 2.67 5.16
CA PHE A 54 7.35 1.80 4.30
C PHE A 54 7.25 2.21 2.81
N PHE A 55 6.05 2.36 2.26
CA PHE A 55 5.89 2.74 0.85
C PHE A 55 6.31 4.18 0.56
N ARG A 56 6.06 5.12 1.48
CA ARG A 56 6.50 6.51 1.35
C ARG A 56 8.03 6.61 1.28
N ILE A 57 8.74 5.91 2.16
CA ILE A 57 10.20 5.87 2.19
C ILE A 57 10.74 5.32 0.87
N ILE A 58 10.19 4.20 0.38
CA ILE A 58 10.59 3.64 -0.92
C ILE A 58 10.35 4.65 -2.04
N HIS A 59 9.19 5.29 -2.08
CA HIS A 59 8.86 6.28 -3.09
C HIS A 59 9.84 7.47 -3.10
N ILE A 60 10.15 8.03 -1.93
CA ILE A 60 11.08 9.17 -1.81
C ILE A 60 12.48 8.76 -2.30
N ASN A 61 12.97 7.61 -1.86
CA ASN A 61 14.27 7.08 -2.28
C ASN A 61 14.34 6.83 -3.78
N LYS A 62 13.28 6.23 -4.35
CA LYS A 62 13.18 5.97 -5.78
C LYS A 62 13.18 7.27 -6.59
N HIS A 63 12.35 8.25 -6.21
CA HIS A 63 12.29 9.53 -6.90
C HIS A 63 13.66 10.24 -6.91
N LYS A 64 14.41 10.17 -5.81
CA LYS A 64 15.75 10.77 -5.71
C LYS A 64 16.80 10.06 -6.55
N THR A 65 16.64 8.76 -6.80
CA THR A 65 17.66 7.93 -7.49
C THR A 65 17.38 7.72 -8.98
N THR A 66 16.15 7.94 -9.47
CA THR A 66 15.77 7.47 -10.82
C THR A 66 15.21 8.50 -11.81
N PHE A 67 15.06 9.80 -11.48
CA PHE A 67 14.16 10.66 -12.27
C PHE A 67 14.73 11.80 -13.11
N GLU A 68 16.02 12.10 -13.10
CA GLU A 68 16.56 13.07 -14.08
C GLU A 68 17.13 12.34 -15.30
N GLY A 69 16.27 12.11 -16.30
CA GLY A 69 16.69 11.73 -17.67
C GLY A 69 16.60 10.26 -18.08
N ASN A 70 16.08 9.35 -17.24
CA ASN A 70 16.06 7.92 -17.56
C ASN A 70 14.96 7.51 -18.55
N LEU A 71 15.35 6.82 -19.62
CA LEU A 71 14.46 6.24 -20.65
C LEU A 71 13.62 5.05 -20.14
N VAL A 72 13.98 4.49 -18.98
CA VAL A 72 13.38 3.28 -18.41
C VAL A 72 12.91 3.53 -16.99
N ILE A 73 11.62 3.29 -16.72
CA ILE A 73 11.02 3.32 -15.39
C ILE A 73 10.79 1.89 -14.92
N TYR A 74 11.44 1.51 -13.82
CA TYR A 74 11.33 0.18 -13.21
C TYR A 74 10.49 0.24 -11.91
N ASN A 75 9.28 -0.31 -11.96
CA ASN A 75 8.32 -0.28 -10.84
C ASN A 75 7.87 -1.70 -10.46
N PRO A 76 8.66 -2.48 -9.70
CA PRO A 76 8.30 -3.86 -9.41
C PRO A 76 7.11 -3.98 -8.43
N LEU A 77 6.93 -2.98 -7.56
CA LEU A 77 5.87 -2.95 -6.54
C LEU A 77 4.75 -1.97 -6.88
N GLY A 78 4.58 -1.64 -8.17
CA GLY A 78 3.56 -0.69 -8.60
C GLY A 78 3.92 0.76 -8.26
N SER A 79 2.89 1.58 -8.00
CA SER A 79 3.05 2.98 -7.59
C SER A 79 3.07 3.05 -6.07
N GLU A 80 4.28 3.16 -5.51
CA GLU A 80 4.48 3.21 -4.05
C GLU A 80 3.79 4.44 -3.43
N ARG A 81 3.67 5.55 -4.19
CA ARG A 81 2.90 6.73 -3.78
C ARG A 81 1.42 6.42 -3.61
N ILE A 82 0.80 5.74 -4.57
CA ILE A 82 -0.64 5.44 -4.54
C ILE A 82 -0.92 4.44 -3.42
N ILE A 83 -0.11 3.38 -3.32
CA ILE A 83 -0.23 2.37 -2.27
C ILE A 83 -0.08 3.01 -0.89
N GLY A 84 0.93 3.88 -0.70
CA GLY A 84 1.08 4.67 0.52
C GLY A 84 -0.17 5.47 0.86
N ASN A 85 -0.73 6.22 -0.11
CA ASN A 85 -1.96 6.98 0.11
C ASN A 85 -3.17 6.10 0.51
N ARG A 86 -3.28 4.85 0.02
CA ARG A 86 -4.33 3.91 0.47
C ARG A 86 -4.19 3.57 1.95
N PHE A 87 -2.96 3.28 2.37
CA PHE A 87 -2.65 3.00 3.77
C PHE A 87 -2.80 4.22 4.68
N GLN A 88 -2.49 5.42 4.19
CA GLN A 88 -2.79 6.67 4.90
C GLN A 88 -4.29 6.85 5.11
N PHE A 89 -5.08 6.71 4.04
CA PHE A 89 -6.52 6.81 4.16
C PHE A 89 -7.07 5.81 5.19
N SER A 90 -6.61 4.56 5.12
CA SER A 90 -6.99 3.51 6.07
C SER A 90 -6.60 3.81 7.51
N SER A 91 -5.33 4.17 7.77
CA SER A 91 -4.86 4.43 9.12
C SER A 91 -5.57 5.62 9.75
N LEU A 92 -5.85 6.67 8.97
CA LEU A 92 -6.61 7.82 9.43
C LEU A 92 -8.06 7.49 9.68
N ILE A 93 -8.73 6.77 8.76
CA ILE A 93 -10.15 6.45 8.96
C ILE A 93 -10.33 5.50 10.14
N LEU A 94 -9.42 4.53 10.35
CA LEU A 94 -9.43 3.66 11.51
C LEU A 94 -9.19 4.45 12.79
N MET A 95 -8.27 5.42 12.80
CA MET A 95 -8.06 6.26 13.99
C MET A 95 -9.24 7.17 14.29
N ILE A 96 -9.82 7.83 13.29
CA ILE A 96 -11.01 8.67 13.46
C ILE A 96 -12.17 7.81 13.96
N TYR A 97 -12.33 6.61 13.41
CA TYR A 97 -13.35 5.68 13.85
C TYR A 97 -13.14 5.23 15.29
N LEU A 98 -11.89 4.97 15.70
CA LEU A 98 -11.56 4.64 17.08
C LEU A 98 -11.83 5.81 18.03
N PHE A 99 -11.47 7.03 17.63
CA PHE A 99 -11.83 8.25 18.36
C PHE A 99 -13.34 8.38 18.55
N TRP A 100 -14.11 8.19 17.48
CA TRP A 100 -15.57 8.24 17.54
C TRP A 100 -16.13 7.13 18.43
N PHE A 101 -15.64 5.90 18.29
CA PHE A 101 -16.05 4.76 19.12
C PHE A 101 -15.79 5.00 20.62
N GLY A 102 -14.64 5.59 20.96
CA GLY A 102 -14.31 5.99 22.33
C GLY A 102 -15.23 7.10 22.85
N ALA A 103 -15.49 8.12 22.04
CA ALA A 103 -16.40 9.21 22.40
C ALA A 103 -17.82 8.70 22.62
N GLU A 104 -18.36 7.87 21.73
CA GLU A 104 -19.70 7.28 21.90
C GLU A 104 -19.78 6.39 23.15
N SER A 105 -18.69 5.69 23.51
CA SER A 105 -18.67 4.93 24.76
C SER A 105 -18.82 5.82 26.00
N LEU A 106 -18.30 7.05 25.97
CA LEU A 106 -18.41 8.02 27.07
C LEU A 106 -19.79 8.67 27.12
N TYR A 107 -20.31 9.11 25.97
CA TYR A 107 -21.53 9.92 25.89
C TYR A 107 -22.81 9.09 25.75
N HIS A 108 -22.77 7.98 25.00
CA HIS A 108 -23.93 7.13 24.70
C HIS A 108 -23.62 5.63 24.93
N PRO A 109 -23.40 5.21 26.19
CA PRO A 109 -23.12 3.82 26.54
C PRO A 109 -24.01 2.78 25.89
N GLN A 110 -25.32 3.05 25.90
CA GLN A 110 -26.35 2.11 25.48
C GLN A 110 -26.28 1.85 23.97
N LEU A 111 -25.75 2.80 23.20
CA LEU A 111 -25.53 2.63 21.77
C LEU A 111 -24.40 1.64 21.51
N ILE A 112 -23.34 1.69 22.31
CA ILE A 112 -22.24 0.74 22.20
C ILE A 112 -22.69 -0.66 22.60
N ASP A 113 -23.40 -0.81 23.71
CA ASP A 113 -23.89 -2.12 24.17
C ASP A 113 -24.79 -2.81 23.13
N ASN A 114 -25.72 -2.05 22.53
CA ASN A 114 -26.67 -2.62 21.58
C ASN A 114 -26.08 -2.83 20.17
N TYR A 115 -25.08 -2.04 19.78
CA TYR A 115 -24.58 -2.01 18.40
C TYR A 115 -23.09 -2.37 18.25
N LEU A 116 -22.42 -2.85 19.31
CA LEU A 116 -20.99 -3.24 19.31
C LEU A 116 -20.60 -4.09 18.08
N PHE A 117 -21.48 -5.02 17.71
CA PHE A 117 -21.33 -5.86 16.53
C PHE A 117 -21.05 -5.06 15.25
N PHE A 118 -21.84 -4.01 14.99
CA PHE A 118 -21.66 -3.15 13.82
C PHE A 118 -20.37 -2.35 13.91
N PHE A 119 -20.00 -1.90 15.12
CA PHE A 119 -18.75 -1.18 15.33
C PHE A 119 -17.55 -2.02 14.88
N LEU A 120 -17.49 -3.28 15.33
CA LEU A 120 -16.39 -4.20 15.05
C LEU A 120 -16.34 -4.63 13.58
N ILE A 121 -17.50 -4.88 12.95
CA ILE A 121 -17.54 -5.27 11.53
C ILE A 121 -17.00 -4.15 10.65
N ILE A 122 -17.49 -2.93 10.83
CA ILE A 122 -17.06 -1.78 10.02
C ILE A 122 -15.56 -1.54 10.22
N TYR A 123 -15.08 -1.60 11.47
CA TYR A 123 -13.68 -1.41 11.80
C TYR A 123 -12.75 -2.43 11.11
N LEU A 124 -13.07 -3.72 11.25
CA LEU A 124 -12.26 -4.80 10.69
C LEU A 124 -12.38 -4.90 9.17
N PHE A 125 -13.53 -4.48 8.61
CA PHE A 125 -13.70 -4.32 7.18
C PHE A 125 -12.72 -3.30 6.61
N PHE A 126 -12.67 -2.07 7.15
CA PHE A 126 -11.75 -1.03 6.66
C PHE A 126 -10.29 -1.45 6.73
N TYR A 127 -9.91 -2.14 7.81
CA TYR A 127 -8.57 -2.68 7.97
C TYR A 127 -8.24 -3.69 6.87
N THR A 128 -9.02 -4.78 6.77
CA THR A 128 -8.76 -5.86 5.82
C THR A 128 -8.90 -5.42 4.35
N PHE A 129 -9.85 -4.53 4.07
CA PHE A 129 -10.11 -3.99 2.73
C PHE A 129 -8.88 -3.30 2.15
N THR A 130 -8.12 -2.59 3.00
CA THR A 130 -6.94 -1.84 2.56
C THR A 130 -5.86 -2.78 2.00
N PHE A 131 -5.60 -3.89 2.68
CA PHE A 131 -4.62 -4.90 2.23
C PHE A 131 -5.06 -5.62 0.96
N PHE A 132 -6.37 -5.77 0.73
CA PHE A 132 -6.88 -6.25 -0.55
C PHE A 132 -6.74 -5.18 -1.65
N TRP A 133 -7.09 -3.93 -1.36
CA TRP A 133 -7.25 -2.86 -2.34
C TRP A 133 -5.96 -2.58 -3.13
N ILE A 134 -4.81 -2.67 -2.47
CA ILE A 134 -3.50 -2.40 -3.09
C ILE A 134 -3.16 -3.34 -4.24
N PHE A 135 -3.77 -4.53 -4.33
CA PHE A 135 -3.52 -5.46 -5.44
C PHE A 135 -4.04 -4.95 -6.78
N LYS A 136 -5.09 -4.11 -6.75
CA LYS A 136 -5.54 -3.37 -7.94
C LYS A 136 -4.45 -2.41 -8.44
N ASP A 137 -3.80 -1.72 -7.51
CA ASP A 137 -2.73 -0.77 -7.83
C ASP A 137 -1.45 -1.50 -8.27
N LEU A 138 -1.12 -2.64 -7.64
CA LEU A 138 -0.04 -3.52 -8.08
C LEU A 138 -0.25 -3.99 -9.52
N TRP A 139 -1.46 -4.43 -9.88
CA TRP A 139 -1.74 -4.84 -11.25
C TRP A 139 -1.60 -3.68 -12.24
N LYS A 140 -2.17 -2.51 -11.94
CA LYS A 140 -2.19 -1.37 -12.89
C LYS A 140 -0.81 -0.73 -13.10
N TYR A 141 0.03 -0.69 -12.07
CA TYR A 141 1.23 0.15 -12.08
C TYR A 141 2.55 -0.60 -12.03
N SER A 142 2.55 -1.92 -11.82
CA SER A 142 3.80 -2.67 -11.80
C SER A 142 4.41 -2.80 -13.19
N GLY A 143 5.69 -3.13 -13.28
CA GLY A 143 6.36 -3.46 -14.53
C GLY A 143 7.46 -2.48 -14.92
N ILE A 144 7.96 -2.70 -16.13
CA ILE A 144 8.99 -1.89 -16.77
C ILE A 144 8.30 -1.05 -17.83
N LYS A 145 8.49 0.27 -17.81
CA LYS A 145 7.97 1.19 -18.84
C LYS A 145 9.14 1.86 -19.55
N ILE A 146 9.13 1.86 -20.87
CA ILE A 146 10.12 2.55 -21.68
C ILE A 146 9.44 3.79 -22.27
N HIS A 147 10.02 4.97 -22.04
CA HIS A 147 9.58 6.20 -22.69
C HIS A 147 10.60 6.52 -23.78
N PRO A 148 10.28 6.30 -25.07
CA PRO A 148 11.15 6.74 -26.14
C PRO A 148 11.02 8.27 -26.23
N ARG A 149 11.77 9.02 -25.43
CA ARG A 149 11.82 10.46 -25.61
C ARG A 149 12.51 10.76 -26.94
N GLU A 150 11.94 11.65 -27.75
CA GLU A 150 12.67 12.33 -28.80
C GLU A 150 13.58 13.38 -28.14
N GLU A 151 14.88 13.28 -28.41
CA GLU A 151 15.83 14.34 -28.09
C GLU A 151 15.82 15.36 -29.22
N THR A 152 15.09 16.45 -29.05
CA THR A 152 15.21 17.71 -29.82
C THR A 152 14.26 18.70 -29.13
N THR A 153 14.57 19.95 -28.80
CA THR A 153 15.72 20.82 -28.98
C THR A 153 15.58 21.92 -27.90
N GLN A 154 16.70 22.50 -27.51
CA GLN A 154 16.90 23.75 -26.78
C GLN A 154 15.66 24.66 -26.54
N LYS A 155 15.54 25.12 -25.30
CA LYS A 155 14.90 26.39 -24.86
C LYS A 155 14.48 27.32 -26.00
N LYS A 156 13.19 27.42 -26.29
CA LYS A 156 12.56 28.67 -26.74
C LYS A 156 11.21 28.81 -26.04
N GLU A 157 11.03 29.99 -25.47
CA GLU A 157 9.84 30.42 -24.74
C GLU A 157 8.66 30.72 -25.68
N VAL A 158 7.44 30.62 -25.12
CA VAL A 158 6.16 31.27 -25.52
C VAL A 158 5.33 30.57 -26.63
N PRO A 159 3.97 30.62 -26.66
CA PRO A 159 2.93 30.82 -25.63
C PRO A 159 1.92 29.66 -25.51
N LYS A 160 1.07 29.72 -24.48
CA LYS A 160 -0.15 28.93 -24.31
C LYS A 160 -1.14 29.20 -25.44
N GLU A 161 -1.56 28.15 -26.14
CA GLU A 161 -2.90 27.87 -26.72
C GLU A 161 -2.74 27.00 -27.96
N GLN A 162 -3.12 25.73 -27.86
CA GLN A 162 -3.81 24.92 -28.88
C GLN A 162 -3.77 23.44 -28.44
N ILE A 163 -4.88 23.02 -27.84
CA ILE A 163 -5.29 21.62 -27.79
C ILE A 163 -5.72 21.28 -29.22
N VAL A 164 -4.97 20.46 -29.97
CA VAL A 164 -5.47 19.45 -30.93
C VAL A 164 -4.32 18.50 -31.32
N SER A 165 -4.48 17.23 -30.94
CA SER A 165 -4.12 16.00 -31.66
C SER A 165 -2.80 15.87 -32.45
N GLY A 166 -1.86 15.13 -31.87
CA GLY A 166 -0.93 14.21 -32.55
C GLY A 166 -0.40 13.24 -31.48
N LYS A 167 -0.84 11.99 -31.32
CA LYS A 167 -0.60 10.80 -32.15
C LYS A 167 0.87 10.48 -32.47
N ASP A 168 1.81 10.97 -31.65
CA ASP A 168 3.05 10.22 -31.42
C ASP A 168 2.83 9.30 -30.23
N GLU A 169 2.53 8.06 -30.54
CA GLU A 169 2.29 6.99 -29.58
C GLU A 169 3.51 6.86 -28.65
N GLU A 170 3.40 7.40 -27.43
CA GLU A 170 4.16 6.88 -26.30
C GLU A 170 3.87 5.37 -26.23
N LYS A 171 4.73 4.54 -26.85
CA LYS A 171 4.68 3.08 -26.73
C LYS A 171 5.10 2.70 -25.30
N ILE A 172 4.20 2.94 -24.35
CA ILE A 172 4.32 2.47 -22.97
C ILE A 172 4.11 0.95 -22.99
N ILE A 173 5.17 0.20 -23.26
CA ILE A 173 5.08 -1.26 -23.19
C ILE A 173 5.33 -1.67 -21.75
N SER A 174 4.24 -2.05 -21.08
CA SER A 174 4.26 -2.58 -19.71
C SER A 174 4.51 -4.09 -19.76
N PHE A 175 5.69 -4.51 -19.34
CA PHE A 175 6.07 -5.93 -19.32
C PHE A 175 5.59 -6.61 -18.04
N LEU A 176 4.34 -7.05 -18.04
CA LEU A 176 3.74 -7.83 -16.96
C LEU A 176 3.03 -9.05 -17.51
N LYS A 177 3.12 -10.19 -16.81
CA LYS A 177 2.25 -11.35 -17.07
C LYS A 177 0.88 -11.10 -16.42
N PRO A 178 -0.18 -10.72 -17.15
CA PRO A 178 -1.47 -10.34 -16.56
C PRO A 178 -2.13 -11.48 -15.78
N LYS A 179 -1.88 -12.74 -16.17
CA LYS A 179 -2.41 -13.93 -15.49
C LYS A 179 -1.97 -14.02 -14.02
N LEU A 180 -0.73 -13.66 -13.70
CA LEU A 180 -0.19 -13.73 -12.34
C LEU A 180 -0.86 -12.71 -11.41
N TYR A 181 -0.98 -11.46 -11.87
CA TYR A 181 -1.64 -10.39 -11.12
C TYR A 181 -3.12 -10.68 -10.91
N ARG A 182 -3.79 -11.21 -11.94
CA ARG A 182 -5.18 -11.66 -11.81
C ARG A 182 -5.34 -12.73 -10.73
N ASN A 183 -4.47 -13.74 -10.72
CA ASN A 183 -4.56 -14.82 -9.73
C ASN A 183 -4.28 -14.32 -8.31
N LEU A 184 -3.29 -13.43 -8.12
CA LEU A 184 -3.02 -12.81 -6.81
C LEU A 184 -4.17 -11.93 -6.34
N PHE A 185 -4.76 -11.16 -7.24
CA PHE A 185 -5.93 -10.34 -6.94
C PHE A 185 -7.12 -11.21 -6.48
N LEU A 186 -7.42 -12.30 -7.20
CA LEU A 186 -8.49 -13.23 -6.83
C LEU A 186 -8.22 -13.94 -5.50
N LEU A 187 -6.97 -14.36 -5.25
CA LEU A 187 -6.59 -14.98 -3.99
C LEU A 187 -6.78 -14.01 -2.81
N ASN A 188 -6.31 -12.77 -2.93
CA ASN A 188 -6.46 -11.77 -1.88
C ASN A 188 -7.91 -11.35 -1.67
N PHE A 189 -8.71 -11.32 -2.75
CA PHE A 189 -10.14 -11.11 -2.65
C PHE A 189 -10.85 -12.23 -1.89
N ALA A 190 -10.52 -13.49 -2.17
CA ALA A 190 -11.06 -14.65 -1.45
C ALA A 190 -10.68 -14.62 0.03
N VAL A 191 -9.41 -14.33 0.35
CA VAL A 191 -8.93 -14.15 1.73
C VAL A 191 -9.70 -13.03 2.45
N PHE A 192 -9.87 -11.88 1.80
CA PHE A 192 -10.62 -10.76 2.33
C PHE A 192 -12.07 -11.15 2.67
N LEU A 193 -12.77 -11.83 1.76
CA LEU A 193 -14.13 -12.31 2.00
C LEU A 193 -14.19 -13.32 3.14
N ILE A 194 -13.31 -14.33 3.15
CA ILE A 194 -13.25 -15.35 4.20
C ILE A 194 -13.03 -14.70 5.57
N LEU A 195 -12.09 -13.75 5.68
CA LEU A 195 -11.82 -13.06 6.93
C LEU A 195 -13.00 -12.23 7.42
N ASN A 196 -13.72 -11.55 6.52
CA ASN A 196 -14.89 -10.76 6.90
C ASN A 196 -16.09 -11.65 7.28
N ILE A 197 -16.31 -12.76 6.56
CA ILE A 197 -17.34 -13.74 6.94
C ILE A 197 -17.01 -14.35 8.31
N LEU A 198 -15.76 -14.77 8.52
CA LEU A 198 -15.34 -15.32 9.80
C LEU A 198 -15.45 -14.29 10.92
N ASN A 199 -15.12 -13.03 10.64
CA ASN A 199 -15.30 -11.93 11.59
C ASN A 199 -16.77 -11.79 12.03
N ILE A 200 -17.70 -11.78 11.08
CA ILE A 200 -19.14 -11.71 11.36
C ILE A 200 -19.56 -12.90 12.23
N LEU A 201 -19.21 -14.12 11.82
CA LEU A 201 -19.58 -15.35 12.54
C LEU A 201 -19.03 -15.36 13.97
N LEU A 202 -17.75 -15.02 14.16
CA LEU A 202 -17.12 -15.07 15.47
C LEU A 202 -17.61 -13.94 16.38
N THR A 203 -17.94 -12.77 15.83
CA THR A 203 -18.55 -11.70 16.62
C THR A 203 -19.95 -12.11 17.09
N LEU A 204 -20.74 -12.78 16.24
CA LEU A 204 -22.04 -13.35 16.63
C LEU A 204 -21.90 -14.39 17.75
N ILE A 205 -20.99 -15.36 17.60
CA ILE A 205 -20.78 -16.42 18.61
C ILE A 205 -20.26 -15.83 19.94
N THR A 206 -19.43 -14.79 19.89
CA THR A 206 -18.95 -14.09 21.09
C THR A 206 -20.10 -13.36 21.78
N SER A 207 -20.99 -12.73 21.02
CA SER A 207 -22.18 -12.06 21.56
C SER A 207 -23.21 -13.03 22.18
N SER A 208 -23.25 -14.29 21.75
CA SER A 208 -24.13 -15.33 22.32
C SER A 208 -23.51 -16.06 23.52
N ASN A 209 -22.47 -15.51 24.15
CA ASN A 209 -21.73 -16.09 25.28
C ASN A 209 -21.17 -17.51 25.04
N SER A 210 -21.01 -17.91 23.78
CA SER A 210 -20.63 -19.29 23.43
C SER A 210 -19.13 -19.46 23.18
N PHE A 211 -18.33 -18.40 23.28
CA PHE A 211 -16.89 -18.40 22.99
C PHE A 211 -16.08 -17.63 24.03
N LEU A 212 -14.83 -18.07 24.25
CA LEU A 212 -13.86 -17.38 25.10
C LEU A 212 -13.44 -16.05 24.46
N GLY A 213 -14.07 -14.97 24.90
CA GLY A 213 -13.65 -13.60 24.63
C GLY A 213 -12.67 -13.09 25.69
N PHE A 214 -11.89 -12.06 25.34
CA PHE A 214 -11.16 -11.27 26.33
C PHE A 214 -11.89 -9.95 26.59
N SER A 215 -11.89 -9.52 27.84
CA SER A 215 -12.51 -8.27 28.25
C SER A 215 -11.64 -7.09 27.90
N VAL A 216 -12.24 -6.10 27.24
CA VAL A 216 -11.64 -4.77 27.02
C VAL A 216 -12.51 -3.73 27.70
N ARG A 217 -11.87 -2.85 28.47
CA ARG A 217 -12.52 -1.67 29.02
C ARG A 217 -12.50 -0.57 28.00
N LEU A 218 -13.67 -0.01 27.74
CA LEU A 218 -13.82 1.20 26.95
C LEU A 218 -13.68 2.42 27.86
N PRO A 219 -13.33 3.60 27.31
CA PRO A 219 -13.32 4.86 28.05
C PRO A 219 -14.54 5.10 28.96
N GLY A 220 -15.75 4.79 28.47
CA GLY A 220 -16.99 4.96 29.24
C GLY A 220 -17.28 3.93 30.34
N SER A 221 -16.51 2.84 30.43
CA SER A 221 -16.76 1.74 31.37
C SER A 221 -16.70 2.15 32.85
N GLY A 222 -15.95 3.21 33.19
CA GLY A 222 -15.80 3.69 34.57
C GLY A 222 -16.91 4.61 35.08
N ILE A 223 -17.69 5.25 34.19
CA ILE A 223 -18.65 6.29 34.57
C ILE A 223 -20.06 5.71 34.76
N ASN A 224 -20.46 4.74 33.93
CA ASN A 224 -21.85 4.26 33.85
C ASN A 224 -22.04 2.77 34.13
N ASN A 225 -21.06 2.08 34.75
CA ASN A 225 -21.06 0.61 34.92
C ASN A 225 -21.25 -0.15 33.59
N LEU A 226 -20.85 0.45 32.47
CA LEU A 226 -20.69 -0.26 31.20
C LEU A 226 -19.76 -1.45 31.46
N GLY A 227 -20.28 -2.65 31.27
CA GLY A 227 -19.51 -3.87 31.37
C GLY A 227 -18.30 -3.84 30.43
N ASN A 228 -17.34 -4.71 30.66
CA ASN A 228 -16.27 -4.88 29.68
C ASN A 228 -16.87 -5.36 28.35
N ILE A 229 -16.40 -4.84 27.23
CA ILE A 229 -16.72 -5.45 25.95
C ILE A 229 -15.91 -6.73 25.79
N TYR A 230 -16.53 -7.77 25.23
CA TYR A 230 -15.84 -9.03 24.95
C TYR A 230 -15.44 -9.08 23.49
N LEU A 231 -14.13 -9.15 23.27
CA LEU A 231 -13.57 -9.29 21.92
C LEU A 231 -13.13 -10.72 21.68
N SER A 232 -13.35 -11.21 20.46
CA SER A 232 -12.85 -12.52 20.04
C SER A 232 -11.32 -12.48 19.88
N PRO A 233 -10.57 -13.47 20.41
CA PRO A 233 -9.15 -13.67 20.11
C PRO A 233 -8.80 -13.68 18.62
N PHE A 234 -9.77 -14.01 17.75
CA PHE A 234 -9.60 -13.99 16.30
C PHE A 234 -9.25 -12.60 15.74
N LEU A 235 -9.54 -11.55 16.49
CA LEU A 235 -9.12 -10.18 16.17
C LEU A 235 -7.60 -10.10 15.93
N TYR A 236 -6.77 -10.88 16.65
CA TYR A 236 -5.33 -10.93 16.40
C TYR A 236 -4.96 -11.69 15.11
N VAL A 237 -5.76 -12.69 14.71
CA VAL A 237 -5.58 -13.35 13.40
C VAL A 237 -5.89 -12.35 12.28
N ILE A 238 -6.96 -11.57 12.41
CA ILE A 238 -7.27 -10.49 11.46
C ILE A 238 -6.18 -9.44 11.46
N LEU A 239 -5.58 -9.11 12.60
CA LEU A 239 -4.47 -8.16 12.66
C LEU A 239 -3.26 -8.64 11.85
N ILE A 240 -2.87 -9.91 11.97
CA ILE A 240 -1.60 -10.43 11.42
C ILE A 240 -1.73 -10.94 9.99
N LEU A 241 -2.83 -11.63 9.65
CA LEU A 241 -2.93 -12.40 8.42
C LEU A 241 -2.95 -11.54 7.13
N PRO A 242 -3.73 -10.46 7.02
CA PRO A 242 -3.72 -9.59 5.83
C PRO A 242 -2.36 -8.94 5.54
N PRO A 243 -1.65 -8.34 6.51
CA PRO A 243 -0.26 -7.91 6.33
C PRO A 243 0.65 -9.00 5.82
N PHE A 244 0.57 -10.20 6.42
CA PHE A 244 1.44 -11.32 6.09
C PHE A 244 1.25 -11.78 4.64
N ILE A 245 -0.01 -11.98 4.23
CA ILE A 245 -0.35 -12.38 2.85
C ILE A 245 0.06 -11.31 1.84
N THR A 246 -0.09 -10.03 2.22
CA THR A 246 0.36 -8.91 1.40
C THR A 246 1.86 -8.96 1.16
N ILE A 247 2.67 -9.09 2.22
CA ILE A 247 4.12 -9.18 2.13
C ILE A 247 4.55 -10.38 1.26
N LEU A 248 3.94 -11.54 1.48
CA LEU A 248 4.24 -12.76 0.73
C LEU A 248 3.92 -12.60 -0.75
N SER A 249 2.77 -12.01 -1.08
CA SER A 249 2.37 -11.75 -2.46
C SER A 249 3.27 -10.73 -3.15
N MET A 250 3.69 -9.66 -2.44
CA MET A 250 4.64 -8.68 -2.98
C MET A 250 6.01 -9.29 -3.21
N LYS A 251 6.51 -10.13 -2.29
CA LYS A 251 7.74 -10.88 -2.49
C LYS A 251 7.65 -11.79 -3.72
N PHE A 252 6.51 -12.46 -3.90
CA PHE A 252 6.27 -13.29 -5.08
C PHE A 252 6.29 -12.48 -6.38
N ILE A 253 5.59 -11.35 -6.44
CA ILE A 253 5.63 -10.40 -7.57
C ILE A 253 7.07 -9.95 -7.87
N TYR A 254 7.78 -9.48 -6.85
CA TYR A 254 9.14 -8.99 -6.97
C TYR A 254 10.09 -10.06 -7.52
N THR A 255 9.98 -11.30 -7.02
CA THR A 255 10.80 -12.40 -7.53
C THR A 255 10.45 -12.77 -8.96
N HIS A 256 9.18 -12.70 -9.36
CA HIS A 256 8.75 -13.02 -10.72
C HIS A 256 9.21 -11.97 -11.74
N ILE A 257 9.05 -10.67 -11.44
CA ILE A 257 9.59 -9.59 -12.29
C ILE A 257 11.11 -9.74 -12.45
N ASN A 258 11.80 -10.14 -11.38
CA ASN A 258 13.26 -10.31 -11.40
C ASN A 258 13.76 -11.63 -12.00
N LYS A 259 12.86 -12.59 -12.25
CA LYS A 259 13.16 -13.87 -12.92
C LYS A 259 12.99 -13.79 -14.44
N LEU A 260 12.68 -12.63 -15.02
CA LEU A 260 12.66 -12.40 -16.48
C LEU A 260 14.00 -12.69 -17.20
N HIS A 261 15.03 -13.18 -16.50
CA HIS A 261 16.44 -13.09 -16.85
C HIS A 261 17.01 -14.15 -17.82
N LYS A 262 16.25 -15.04 -18.49
CA LYS A 262 16.93 -15.94 -19.46
C LYS A 262 16.04 -16.55 -20.52
N ASP A 263 14.91 -17.12 -20.15
CA ASP A 263 14.12 -17.92 -21.09
C ASP A 263 13.08 -17.12 -21.88
N ASN A 264 12.79 -15.90 -21.42
CA ASN A 264 11.75 -15.04 -21.97
C ASN A 264 12.28 -13.87 -22.81
N PHE A 265 13.55 -13.48 -22.62
CA PHE A 265 14.13 -12.36 -23.35
C PHE A 265 14.25 -12.59 -24.86
N LYS A 266 14.32 -13.85 -25.32
CA LYS A 266 14.38 -14.18 -26.76
C LYS A 266 13.01 -14.30 -27.44
N ASN A 267 11.93 -14.49 -26.66
CA ASN A 267 10.58 -14.76 -27.19
C ASN A 267 9.54 -13.67 -26.82
N ASP A 268 9.90 -12.68 -26.00
CA ASP A 268 8.98 -11.62 -25.60
C ASP A 268 9.06 -10.44 -26.57
N ALA A 269 7.91 -9.82 -26.84
CA ALA A 269 7.74 -8.52 -27.52
C ALA A 269 8.68 -7.41 -27.00
N PHE A 270 9.32 -7.60 -25.83
CA PHE A 270 10.38 -6.75 -25.29
C PHE A 270 11.59 -6.68 -26.21
N TYR A 271 12.09 -7.81 -26.70
CA TYR A 271 13.26 -7.85 -27.56
C TYR A 271 12.92 -7.38 -28.96
N GLU A 272 11.76 -7.73 -29.51
CA GLU A 272 11.26 -7.14 -30.75
C GLU A 272 11.18 -5.62 -30.64
N LEU A 273 10.66 -5.09 -29.53
CA LEU A 273 10.61 -3.65 -29.31
C LEU A 273 12.00 -3.02 -29.18
N ILE A 274 12.88 -3.60 -28.36
CA ILE A 274 14.23 -3.05 -28.21
C ILE A 274 14.99 -3.13 -29.54
N SER A 275 14.96 -4.26 -30.23
CA SER A 275 15.61 -4.44 -31.52
C SER A 275 15.06 -3.50 -32.61
N SER A 276 13.79 -3.08 -32.50
CA SER A 276 13.20 -2.06 -33.38
C SER A 276 13.69 -0.63 -33.11
N LEU A 277 14.30 -0.36 -31.96
CA LEU A 277 14.84 0.96 -31.61
C LEU A 277 16.24 1.18 -32.19
N PRO A 278 16.69 2.44 -32.40
CA PRO A 278 18.07 2.73 -32.80
C PRO A 278 19.11 2.15 -31.83
N LYS A 279 20.23 1.62 -32.33
CA LYS A 279 21.30 0.98 -31.52
C LYS A 279 21.73 1.82 -30.30
N ASN A 280 21.84 3.14 -30.45
CA ASN A 280 22.21 4.04 -29.34
C ASN A 280 21.17 4.00 -28.19
N LYS A 281 19.87 3.96 -28.52
CA LYS A 281 18.78 3.83 -27.54
C LYS A 281 18.75 2.44 -26.92
N GLN A 282 19.07 1.38 -27.70
CA GLN A 282 19.17 0.02 -27.18
C GLN A 282 20.25 -0.09 -26.10
N VAL A 283 21.45 0.41 -26.38
CA VAL A 283 22.57 0.40 -25.43
C VAL A 283 22.20 1.18 -24.16
N GLN A 284 21.63 2.37 -24.28
CA GLN A 284 21.18 3.17 -23.13
C GLN A 284 20.10 2.45 -22.30
N ILE A 285 19.14 1.78 -22.93
CA ILE A 285 18.09 1.01 -22.22
C ILE A 285 18.70 -0.17 -21.46
N ILE A 286 19.61 -0.92 -22.10
CA ILE A 286 20.27 -2.07 -21.47
C ILE A 286 21.18 -1.63 -20.32
N GLU A 287 21.95 -0.56 -20.49
CA GLU A 287 22.79 0.00 -19.44
C GLU A 287 21.97 0.51 -18.25
N ASN A 288 20.85 1.20 -18.51
CA ASN A 288 19.92 1.64 -17.46
C ASN A 288 19.30 0.46 -16.71
N LEU A 289 18.92 -0.62 -17.41
CA LEU A 289 18.42 -1.84 -16.77
C LEU A 289 19.49 -2.52 -15.91
N LYS A 290 20.73 -2.62 -16.41
CA LYS A 290 21.89 -3.15 -15.67
C LYS A 290 22.19 -2.33 -14.42
N ALA A 291 22.05 -1.01 -14.49
CA ALA A 291 22.22 -0.11 -13.36
C ALA A 291 21.10 -0.28 -12.32
N LEU A 292 19.85 -0.48 -12.76
CA LEU A 292 18.68 -0.61 -11.89
C LEU A 292 18.62 -1.95 -11.14
N ASN A 293 19.11 -3.03 -11.73
CA ASN A 293 19.11 -4.34 -11.07
C ASN A 293 20.29 -5.20 -11.55
N ARG A 294 21.14 -5.61 -10.60
CA ARG A 294 22.32 -6.46 -10.85
C ARG A 294 21.98 -7.78 -11.52
N LYS A 295 20.74 -8.26 -11.40
CA LYS A 295 20.29 -9.45 -12.11
C LYS A 295 20.36 -9.25 -13.61
N PHE A 296 20.09 -8.04 -14.13
CA PHE A 296 20.16 -7.64 -15.55
C PHE A 296 21.55 -7.64 -16.20
N LYS A 297 22.62 -8.03 -15.47
CA LYS A 297 24.00 -7.95 -15.96
C LYS A 297 24.31 -8.86 -17.15
N ASP A 298 23.62 -9.99 -17.27
CA ASP A 298 23.88 -10.98 -18.33
C ASP A 298 23.04 -10.76 -19.61
N LEU A 299 22.39 -9.59 -19.73
CA LEU A 299 21.74 -9.11 -20.96
C LEU A 299 22.74 -8.51 -21.95
#